data_AF-A0A7C4HW01-F1
#
_entry.id   AF-A0A7C4HW01-F1
#
_cell.length_a   1.000
_cell.length_b   1.000
_cell.length_c   1.000
_cell.angle_alpha   90.00
_cell.angle_beta   90.00
_cell.angle_gamma   90.00
#
_symmetry.space_group_name_H-M   'P 1'
#
loop_
_entity.id
_entity.type
_entity.pdbx_description
1 polymer ?
#
loop_
_entity_poly.entity_id
_entity_poly.type
_entity_poly.pdbx_seq_one_letter_code
_entity_poly.pdbx_strand_id
1 'polypeptide(L)'
;MDGFYENLETWVKRQREVKKMFMKAEEKYKEADRLTLITLSRLAFQHMGKTIEAFDSWLKDPMITTHMPRELLIELWDSLREIFYKLIDLDIEHTSKFAEHLKNLEETNAINPLFTIRPSREEKEGRRQPPTPVL
;
A
#
# COMPACT_ATOMS: atom_id res chain seq x y z
N MET A 1 -5.17 29.43 -15.23
CA MET A 1 -6.45 28.89 -14.72
C MET A 1 -6.83 27.66 -15.52
N ASP A 2 -6.90 27.73 -16.86
CA ASP A 2 -7.26 26.59 -17.73
C ASP A 2 -6.39 25.34 -17.51
N GLY A 3 -5.06 25.50 -17.41
CA GLY A 3 -4.17 24.36 -17.14
C GLY A 3 -4.36 23.71 -15.75
N PHE A 4 -4.88 24.43 -14.75
CA PHE A 4 -5.18 23.83 -13.43
C PHE A 4 -6.43 22.95 -13.50
N TYR A 5 -7.48 23.41 -14.19
CA TYR A 5 -8.70 22.62 -14.38
C TYR A 5 -8.45 21.38 -15.26
N GLU A 6 -7.69 21.50 -16.34
CA GLU A 6 -7.29 20.37 -17.18
C GLU A 6 -6.48 19.33 -16.40
N ASN A 7 -5.61 19.77 -15.47
CA ASN A 7 -4.84 18.86 -14.61
C ASN A 7 -5.75 18.09 -13.66
N LEU A 8 -6.77 18.74 -13.07
CA LEU A 8 -7.75 18.06 -12.20
C LEU A 8 -8.56 17.03 -12.98
N GLU A 9 -9.05 17.37 -14.17
CA GLU A 9 -9.82 16.45 -15.01
C GLU A 9 -8.99 15.24 -15.46
N THR A 10 -7.75 15.49 -15.89
CA THR A 10 -6.81 14.44 -16.29
C THR A 10 -6.51 13.50 -15.13
N TRP A 11 -6.34 14.05 -13.93
CA TRP A 11 -6.13 13.26 -12.72
C TRP A 11 -7.33 12.36 -12.40
N VAL A 12 -8.55 12.90 -12.42
CA VAL A 12 -9.78 12.12 -12.20
C VAL A 12 -9.92 11.01 -13.25
N LYS A 13 -9.65 11.30 -14.53
CA LYS A 13 -9.69 10.29 -15.60
C LYS A 13 -8.71 9.14 -15.33
N ARG A 14 -7.48 9.46 -14.93
CA ARG A 14 -6.46 8.45 -14.61
C ARG A 14 -6.88 7.56 -13.44
N GLN A 15 -7.48 8.13 -12.39
CA GLN A 15 -7.98 7.36 -11.24
C GLN A 15 -9.10 6.39 -11.66
N ARG A 16 -9.99 6.80 -12.55
CA ARG A 16 -11.05 5.93 -13.12
C ARG A 16 -10.47 4.76 -13.92
N GLU A 17 -9.43 5.01 -14.71
CA GLU A 17 -8.75 3.96 -15.49
C GLU A 17 -8.06 2.93 -14.60
N VAL A 18 -7.35 3.39 -13.56
CA VAL A 18 -6.72 2.50 -12.56
C VAL A 18 -7.78 1.65 -11.87
N LYS A 19 -8.88 2.25 -11.41
CA LYS A 19 -10.00 1.51 -10.79
C LYS A 19 -10.53 0.40 -11.71
N LYS A 20 -10.77 0.71 -12.99
CA LYS A 20 -11.27 -0.25 -13.98
C LYS A 20 -10.28 -1.40 -14.21
N MET A 21 -8.98 -1.11 -14.23
CA MET A 21 -7.94 -2.12 -14.37
C MET A 21 -7.95 -3.11 -13.19
N PHE A 22 -8.03 -2.61 -11.96
CA PHE A 22 -8.08 -3.46 -10.76
C PHE A 22 -9.32 -4.33 -10.71
N MET A 23 -10.50 -3.77 -11.00
CA MET A 23 -11.76 -4.53 -11.06
C MET A 23 -11.67 -5.72 -12.03
N LYS A 24 -10.96 -5.53 -13.16
CA LYS A 24 -10.73 -6.61 -14.13
C LYS A 24 -9.69 -7.63 -13.63
N ALA A 25 -8.62 -7.15 -13.01
CA ALA A 25 -7.53 -8.00 -12.51
C ALA A 25 -7.99 -8.92 -11.37
N GLU A 26 -9.00 -8.50 -10.60
CA GLU A 26 -9.53 -9.26 -9.46
C GLU A 26 -10.76 -10.12 -9.78
N GLU A 27 -11.27 -10.14 -11.01
CA GLU A 27 -12.55 -10.80 -11.36
C GLU A 27 -12.64 -12.28 -10.91
N LYS A 28 -11.50 -12.97 -10.82
CA LYS A 28 -11.40 -14.37 -10.34
C LYS A 28 -10.42 -14.55 -9.18
N TYR A 29 -10.19 -13.53 -8.36
CA TYR A 29 -9.17 -13.59 -7.31
C TYR A 29 -9.39 -14.76 -6.32
N LYS A 30 -10.64 -15.19 -6.11
CA LYS A 30 -10.97 -16.31 -5.22
C LYS A 30 -10.47 -17.67 -5.71
N GLU A 31 -10.25 -17.81 -7.02
CA GLU A 31 -9.73 -19.03 -7.66
C GLU A 31 -8.21 -18.93 -7.91
N ALA A 32 -7.59 -17.80 -7.53
CA ALA A 32 -6.20 -17.52 -7.84
C ALA A 32 -5.23 -18.28 -6.92
N ASP A 33 -4.08 -18.67 -7.47
CA ASP A 33 -3.00 -19.26 -6.68
C ASP A 33 -2.35 -18.24 -5.72
N ARG A 34 -1.53 -18.74 -4.79
CA ARG A 34 -0.84 -17.93 -3.78
C ARG A 34 0.03 -16.83 -4.39
N LEU A 35 0.79 -17.11 -5.46
CA LEU A 35 1.66 -16.12 -6.09
C LEU A 35 0.84 -15.01 -6.73
N THR A 36 -0.28 -15.36 -7.37
CA THR A 36 -1.21 -14.39 -7.96
C THR A 36 -1.82 -13.49 -6.88
N LEU A 37 -2.28 -14.04 -5.75
CA LEU A 37 -2.80 -13.26 -4.62
C LEU A 37 -1.76 -12.30 -4.04
N ILE A 38 -0.52 -12.76 -3.84
CA ILE A 38 0.59 -11.91 -3.37
C ILE A 38 0.84 -10.77 -4.37
N THR A 39 0.84 -11.08 -5.66
CA THR A 39 1.12 -10.10 -6.72
C THR A 39 0.02 -9.04 -6.79
N LEU A 40 -1.25 -9.44 -6.75
CA LEU A 40 -2.39 -8.52 -6.73
C LEU A 40 -2.33 -7.58 -5.52
N SER A 41 -2.08 -8.12 -4.32
CA SER A 41 -1.93 -7.31 -3.09
C SER A 41 -0.79 -6.32 -3.19
N ARG A 42 0.39 -6.74 -3.69
CA ARG A 42 1.55 -5.83 -3.87
C ARG A 42 1.24 -4.72 -4.86
N LEU A 43 0.60 -5.04 -5.97
CA LEU A 43 0.20 -4.05 -6.97
C LEU A 43 -0.79 -3.05 -6.36
N ALA A 44 -1.79 -3.53 -5.60
CA ALA A 44 -2.74 -2.68 -4.90
C ALA A 44 -2.02 -1.70 -3.96
N PHE A 45 -1.13 -2.18 -3.08
CA PHE A 45 -0.38 -1.30 -2.18
C PHE A 45 0.49 -0.27 -2.91
N GLN A 46 1.16 -0.67 -3.99
CA GLN A 46 1.96 0.27 -4.80
C GLN A 46 1.11 1.38 -5.40
N HIS A 47 -0.08 1.04 -5.91
CA HIS A 47 -1.01 2.03 -6.46
C HIS A 47 -1.65 2.90 -5.37
N MET A 48 -1.98 2.33 -4.21
CA MET A 48 -2.46 3.08 -3.05
C MET A 48 -1.42 4.09 -2.60
N GLY A 49 -0.15 3.69 -2.43
CA GLY A 49 0.94 4.58 -2.03
C GLY A 49 1.09 5.77 -2.97
N LYS A 50 1.15 5.53 -4.29
CA LYS A 50 1.20 6.61 -5.30
C LYS A 50 0.00 7.55 -5.24
N THR A 51 -1.19 7.00 -4.96
CA THR A 51 -2.41 7.80 -4.86
C THR A 51 -2.39 8.68 -3.62
N ILE A 52 -1.95 8.14 -2.48
CA ILE A 52 -1.78 8.88 -1.23
C ILE A 52 -0.75 10.00 -1.41
N GLU A 53 0.42 9.71 -1.99
CA GLU A 53 1.47 10.71 -2.25
C GLU A 53 0.99 11.84 -3.16
N ALA A 54 0.24 11.51 -4.23
CA ALA A 54 -0.34 12.50 -5.12
C ALA A 54 -1.40 13.36 -4.41
N PHE A 55 -2.21 12.74 -3.55
CA PHE A 55 -3.26 13.43 -2.80
C PHE A 55 -2.67 14.36 -1.72
N ASP A 56 -1.64 13.92 -1.01
CA ASP A 56 -0.86 14.73 -0.07
C ASP A 56 -0.19 15.92 -0.78
N SER A 57 0.37 15.69 -1.98
CA SER A 57 0.93 16.76 -2.80
C SER A 57 -0.13 17.77 -3.24
N TRP A 58 -1.32 17.30 -3.61
CA TRP A 58 -2.45 18.17 -3.96
C TRP A 58 -2.91 19.04 -2.78
N LEU A 59 -2.94 18.48 -1.55
CA LEU A 59 -3.25 19.24 -0.34
C LEU A 59 -2.20 20.30 0.03
N LYS A 60 -0.98 20.20 -0.51
CA LYS A 60 0.08 21.21 -0.34
C LYS A 60 0.02 22.33 -1.39
N ASP A 61 -0.82 22.20 -2.41
CA ASP A 61 -0.95 23.21 -3.46
C ASP A 61 -1.46 24.54 -2.84
N PRO A 62 -0.81 25.70 -3.13
CA PRO A 62 -1.24 27.00 -2.62
C PRO A 62 -2.70 27.35 -2.95
N MET A 63 -3.20 26.94 -4.13
CA MET A 63 -4.59 27.17 -4.52
C MET A 63 -5.55 26.40 -3.62
N ILE A 64 -5.19 25.17 -3.25
CA ILE A 64 -5.98 24.32 -2.37
C ILE A 64 -5.93 24.85 -0.94
N THR A 65 -4.74 25.08 -0.40
CA THR A 65 -4.56 25.56 0.97
C THR A 65 -5.16 26.94 1.22
N THR A 66 -5.21 27.80 0.21
CA THR A 66 -5.75 29.17 0.33
C THR A 66 -7.26 29.23 0.09
N HIS A 67 -7.80 28.43 -0.84
CA HIS A 67 -9.17 28.61 -1.33
C HIS A 67 -10.12 27.45 -1.03
N MET A 68 -9.65 26.31 -0.52
CA MET A 68 -10.54 25.20 -0.20
C MET A 68 -11.45 25.55 0.98
N PRO A 69 -12.78 25.48 0.81
CA PRO A 69 -13.73 25.67 1.91
C PRO A 69 -13.51 24.66 3.03
N ARG A 70 -13.72 25.11 4.27
CA ARG A 70 -13.54 24.28 5.46
C ARG A 70 -14.45 23.05 5.46
N GLU A 71 -15.66 23.19 4.95
CA GLU A 71 -16.66 22.13 4.88
C GLU A 71 -16.15 20.96 4.01
N LEU A 72 -15.50 21.27 2.88
CA LEU A 72 -14.88 20.25 2.03
C LEU A 72 -13.68 19.58 2.71
N LEU A 73 -12.92 20.30 3.54
CA LEU A 73 -11.83 19.71 4.32
C LEU A 73 -12.35 18.76 5.42
N ILE A 74 -13.51 19.07 6.03
CA ILE A 74 -14.15 18.17 6.99
C ILE A 74 -14.61 16.90 6.29
N GLU A 75 -15.35 17.01 5.19
CA GLU A 75 -15.82 15.85 4.41
C GLU A 75 -14.66 14.98 3.95
N LEU A 76 -13.57 15.61 3.50
CA LEU A 76 -12.35 14.94 3.14
C LEU A 76 -11.75 14.17 4.32
N TRP A 77 -11.59 14.83 5.47
CA TRP A 77 -11.02 14.21 6.67
C TRP A 77 -11.86 13.02 7.15
N ASP A 78 -13.19 13.16 7.17
CA ASP A 78 -14.10 12.09 7.57
C ASP A 78 -13.94 10.86 6.68
N SER A 79 -13.77 11.05 5.37
CA SER A 79 -13.51 9.94 4.45
C SER A 79 -12.09 9.36 4.61
N LEU A 80 -11.09 10.23 4.80
CA LEU A 80 -9.68 9.83 4.90
C LEU A 80 -9.43 8.98 6.16
N ARG A 81 -9.98 9.37 7.30
CA ARG A 81 -9.77 8.65 8.57
C ARG A 81 -10.34 7.24 8.53
N GLU A 82 -11.44 7.00 7.81
CA GLU A 82 -11.98 5.65 7.64
C GLU A 82 -11.03 4.74 6.86
N ILE A 83 -10.43 5.24 5.78
CA ILE A 83 -9.44 4.50 5.00
C ILE A 83 -8.19 4.25 5.84
N PHE A 84 -7.74 5.27 6.57
CA PHE A 84 -6.56 5.20 7.42
C PHE A 84 -6.71 4.14 8.53
N TYR A 85 -7.82 4.16 9.27
CA TYR A 85 -8.06 3.18 10.33
C TYR A 85 -8.23 1.77 9.75
N LYS A 86 -8.96 1.61 8.62
CA LYS A 86 -9.05 0.31 7.95
C LYS A 86 -7.70 -0.25 7.53
N LEU A 87 -6.76 0.60 7.09
CA LEU A 87 -5.41 0.17 6.73
C LEU A 87 -4.62 -0.30 7.97
N ILE A 88 -4.74 0.43 9.09
CA ILE A 88 -4.10 0.04 10.36
C ILE A 88 -4.67 -1.29 10.85
N ASP A 89 -6.01 -1.42 10.87
CA ASP A 89 -6.67 -2.64 11.33
C ASP A 89 -6.27 -3.84 10.46
N LEU A 90 -6.17 -3.66 9.14
CA LEU A 90 -5.69 -4.68 8.21
C LEU A 90 -4.25 -5.14 8.54
N ASP A 91 -3.34 -4.21 8.81
CA ASP A 91 -1.97 -4.54 9.20
C ASP A 91 -1.92 -5.33 10.51
N ILE A 92 -2.62 -4.83 11.54
CA ILE A 92 -2.71 -5.49 12.86
C ILE A 92 -3.25 -6.91 12.70
N GLU A 93 -4.37 -7.08 11.99
CA GLU A 93 -5.04 -8.36 11.82
C GLU A 93 -4.16 -9.36 11.08
N HIS A 94 -3.67 -9.01 9.89
CA HIS A 94 -2.94 -9.94 9.05
C HIS A 94 -1.53 -10.25 9.58
N THR A 95 -0.84 -9.27 10.16
CA THR A 95 0.46 -9.49 10.79
C THR A 95 0.32 -10.38 12.02
N SER A 96 -0.71 -10.16 12.85
CA SER A 96 -0.96 -11.00 14.04
C SER A 96 -1.32 -12.43 13.65
N LYS A 97 -2.25 -12.61 12.70
CA LYS A 97 -2.63 -13.94 12.18
C LYS A 97 -1.44 -14.68 11.59
N PHE A 98 -0.57 -13.99 10.84
CA PHE A 98 0.61 -14.63 10.28
C PHE A 98 1.63 -15.01 11.35
N ALA A 99 1.82 -14.16 12.38
CA ALA A 99 2.67 -14.50 13.52
C ALA A 99 2.16 -15.74 14.28
N GLU A 100 0.85 -15.86 14.51
CA GLU A 100 0.23 -17.05 15.10
C GLU A 100 0.43 -18.29 14.21
N HIS A 101 0.21 -18.15 12.89
CA HIS A 101 0.45 -19.23 11.95
C HIS A 101 1.90 -19.73 11.98
N LEU A 102 2.89 -18.83 12.06
CA LEU A 102 4.30 -19.22 12.17
C LEU A 102 4.59 -19.97 13.47
N LYS A 103 4.03 -19.55 14.61
CA LYS A 103 4.18 -20.28 15.88
C LYS A 103 3.66 -21.72 15.77
N ASN A 104 2.47 -21.89 15.19
CA ASN A 104 1.89 -23.22 14.99
C ASN A 104 2.74 -24.10 14.05
N LEU A 105 3.36 -23.52 13.02
CA LEU A 105 4.28 -24.26 12.14
C LEU A 105 5.57 -24.66 12.87
N GLU A 106 6.09 -23.83 13.78
CA GLU A 106 7.26 -24.14 14.61
C GLU A 106 6.96 -25.32 15.54
N GLU A 107 5.82 -25.29 16.22
CA GLU A 107 5.36 -26.36 17.12
C GLU A 107 5.16 -27.70 16.41
N THR A 108 4.73 -27.65 15.14
CA THR A 108 4.52 -28.85 14.30
C THR A 108 5.76 -29.26 13.48
N ASN A 109 6.90 -28.58 13.67
CA ASN A 109 8.16 -28.81 12.96
C ASN A 109 8.00 -28.75 11.42
N ALA A 110 7.04 -27.96 10.95
CA ALA A 110 6.66 -27.82 9.55
C ALA A 110 7.28 -26.57 8.88
N ILE A 111 8.08 -25.79 9.61
CA ILE A 111 8.86 -24.69 9.04
C ILE A 111 10.02 -25.28 8.22
N ASN A 112 10.15 -24.83 6.97
CA ASN A 112 11.28 -25.22 6.14
C ASN A 112 12.61 -24.81 6.82
N PRO A 113 13.56 -25.74 7.02
CA PRO A 113 14.79 -25.49 7.77
C PRO A 113 15.61 -24.31 7.26
N LEU A 114 15.54 -23.99 5.97
CA LEU A 114 16.24 -22.85 5.36
C LEU A 114 15.84 -21.50 5.96
N PHE A 115 14.63 -21.39 6.52
CA PHE A 115 14.14 -20.18 7.19
C PHE A 115 14.40 -20.18 8.70
N THR A 116 14.74 -21.33 9.28
CA THR A 116 15.13 -21.46 10.70
C THR A 116 16.64 -21.30 10.93
N ILE A 117 17.44 -21.31 9.86
CA ILE A 117 18.86 -20.95 9.92
C ILE A 117 18.94 -19.49 10.36
N ARG A 118 19.13 -19.27 11.66
CA ARG A 118 19.45 -17.94 12.18
C ARG A 118 20.86 -17.61 11.68
N PRO A 119 21.05 -16.57 10.85
CA PRO A 119 22.40 -16.15 10.51
C PRO A 119 23.14 -15.83 11.81
N SER A 120 24.40 -16.24 11.90
CA SER A 120 25.24 -15.96 13.06
C SER A 120 25.31 -14.45 13.28
N ARG A 121 25.65 -14.01 14.50
CA ARG A 121 25.72 -12.58 14.84
C ARG A 121 26.64 -11.81 13.86
N GLU A 122 27.64 -12.48 13.29
CA GLU A 122 28.58 -11.97 12.28
C GLU A 122 27.93 -11.76 10.89
N GLU A 123 26.98 -12.61 10.49
CA GLU A 123 26.29 -12.48 9.19
C GLU A 123 25.23 -11.35 9.16
N LYS A 124 24.74 -10.92 10.33
CA LYS A 124 23.77 -9.81 10.44
C LYS A 124 24.40 -8.43 10.24
N GLU A 125 25.69 -8.29 10.49
CA GLU A 125 26.41 -7.02 10.35
C GLU A 125 26.78 -6.71 8.88
N GLY A 126 26.94 -7.73 8.02
CA GLY A 126 27.26 -7.55 6.60
C GLY A 126 26.09 -7.20 5.67
N ARG A 127 24.83 -7.38 6.11
CA ARG A 127 23.63 -7.21 5.27
C ARG A 127 22.94 -5.85 5.36
N ARG A 128 23.46 -4.92 6.17
CA ARG A 128 22.97 -3.53 6.24
C ARG A 128 23.85 -2.58 5.43
N GLN A 129 23.96 -2.80 4.13
CA GLN A 129 24.29 -1.70 3.21
C GLN A 129 23.14 -1.56 2.23
N PRO A 130 22.44 -0.41 2.19
CA PRO A 130 21.55 -0.13 1.07
C PRO A 130 22.39 -0.11 -0.22
N PRO A 131 21.86 -0.58 -1.36
CA PRO A 131 22.58 -0.54 -2.61
C PRO A 131 22.92 0.91 -2.96
N THR A 132 24.21 1.21 -3.07
CA THR A 132 24.70 2.49 -3.57
C THR A 132 24.17 2.68 -4.99
N PRO A 133 23.55 3.83 -5.34
CA PRO A 133 23.22 4.12 -6.72
C PRO A 133 24.53 4.27 -7.48
N VAL A 134 24.72 3.46 -8.53
CA VAL A 134 25.79 3.70 -9.49
C VAL A 134 25.34 4.89 -10.34
N LEU A 135 26.11 5.98 -10.28
CA LEU A 135 25.95 7.19 -11.11
C LEU A 135 26.23 6.88 -12.58
#